data_AF-A0A849YVP0-F1
#
_entry.id   AF-A0A849YVP0-F1
#
_cell.length_a   1.000
_cell.length_b   1.000
_cell.length_c   1.000
_cell.angle_alpha   90.00
_cell.angle_beta   90.00
_cell.angle_gamma   90.00
#
_symmetry.space_group_name_H-M   'P 1'
#
loop_
_entity.id
_entity.type
_entity.pdbx_description
1 polymer ?
#
loop_
_entity_poly.entity_id
_entity_poly.type
_entity_poly.pdbx_seq_one_letter_code
_entity_poly.pdbx_strand_id
1 'polypeptide(L)'
;MSRALAFSGLALAVMGASCALTFPDYEAEPEGSTSTGAGGSGGQGGSGAGGSDSPFVADACMPGTFATGVTPEGKLVCATIDGATVDAVNASCTIYAGWKDNCAGCDDPPTKWGSVSATSCVLGAGAGDTCQTPMLDGSAIQLFGLNTDGVVNNDDKFYYGMSCAPGSSTTAPGPCGPNEFLQGYDGVIATCVPASGAIMSFVTDQCSLYFGERDGCNASCTSAPERWGKVGSNSCDIGTGAPNTCTTTMLDGVEVQLLGVNTTGNPVDGDNKFYVALDCRPPAAESTSVPGMCPAGKLIVGIESDGTLHCASPAPAIATAFGARCTLYSGWKDQCQSGCLADGQTPSKWGRVRVGTCANQQGNDSTCQDSILGGVMVKTFGLNTDGFVSESDKFFTGFACQ
;
A
#
# COMPACT_ATOMS: atom_id res chain seq x y z
N MET A 1 -57.18 6.65 -34.96
CA MET A 1 -56.12 5.62 -35.03
C MET A 1 -54.82 6.34 -35.35
N SER A 2 -54.03 6.56 -34.29
CA SER A 2 -52.91 7.51 -34.26
C SER A 2 -51.72 7.04 -35.06
N ARG A 3 -51.12 7.99 -35.80
CA ARG A 3 -49.88 7.85 -36.56
C ARG A 3 -48.67 8.07 -35.66
N ALA A 4 -47.62 7.31 -35.95
CA ALA A 4 -46.30 7.36 -35.32
C ALA A 4 -45.57 8.67 -35.58
N LEU A 5 -44.80 9.12 -34.58
CA LEU A 5 -43.76 10.14 -34.69
C LEU A 5 -42.44 9.50 -34.25
N ALA A 6 -41.49 9.44 -35.18
CA ALA A 6 -40.10 9.09 -34.92
C ALA A 6 -39.33 10.35 -34.51
N PHE A 7 -38.59 10.28 -33.41
CA PHE A 7 -37.60 11.28 -33.03
C PHE A 7 -36.20 10.71 -33.26
N SER A 8 -35.45 11.35 -34.16
CA SER A 8 -34.00 11.24 -34.28
C SER A 8 -33.40 12.53 -33.72
N GLY A 9 -32.57 12.43 -32.68
CA GLY A 9 -31.71 13.51 -32.18
C GLY A 9 -30.32 12.92 -31.95
N LEU A 10 -29.38 13.17 -32.86
CA LEU A 10 -28.37 14.24 -32.79
C LEU A 10 -27.30 13.94 -31.71
N ALA A 11 -26.25 13.23 -32.11
CA ALA A 11 -25.04 13.03 -31.33
C ALA A 11 -24.19 14.32 -31.37
N LEU A 12 -23.94 14.90 -30.19
CA LEU A 12 -23.03 16.01 -30.00
C LEU A 12 -21.66 15.44 -29.62
N ALA A 13 -20.70 15.52 -30.54
CA ALA A 13 -19.31 15.17 -30.28
C ALA A 13 -18.64 16.32 -29.52
N VAL A 14 -18.27 16.07 -28.26
CA VAL A 14 -17.39 16.97 -27.49
C VAL A 14 -15.96 16.47 -27.66
N MET A 15 -15.18 17.18 -28.48
CA MET A 15 -13.72 17.04 -28.51
C MET A 15 -13.16 17.78 -27.30
N GLY A 16 -12.85 17.03 -26.24
CA GLY A 16 -12.05 17.52 -25.11
C GLY A 16 -10.58 17.48 -25.48
N ALA A 17 -9.96 18.66 -25.56
CA ALA A 17 -8.52 18.81 -25.69
C ALA A 17 -7.83 18.34 -24.40
N SER A 18 -7.05 17.27 -24.50
CA SER A 18 -6.19 16.79 -23.42
C SER A 18 -4.98 17.74 -23.30
N CYS A 19 -4.90 18.50 -22.21
CA CYS A 19 -3.64 19.10 -21.79
C CYS A 19 -2.71 17.98 -21.29
N ALA A 20 -1.77 17.57 -22.12
CA ALA A 20 -0.65 16.74 -21.71
C ALA A 20 0.27 17.56 -20.80
N LEU A 21 0.29 17.22 -19.51
CA LEU A 21 1.37 17.62 -18.62
C LEU A 21 2.53 16.64 -18.88
N THR A 22 3.51 17.09 -19.65
CA THR A 22 4.81 16.42 -19.78
C THR A 22 5.58 16.59 -18.47
N PHE A 23 5.78 15.50 -17.74
CA PHE A 23 6.77 15.42 -16.68
C PHE A 23 8.16 15.25 -17.33
N PRO A 24 9.21 15.96 -16.88
CA PRO A 24 10.55 15.75 -17.42
C PRO A 24 11.08 14.37 -17.04
N ASP A 25 11.62 13.69 -18.05
CA ASP A 25 12.33 12.42 -17.96
C ASP A 25 13.47 12.51 -16.94
N TYR A 26 13.46 11.62 -15.95
CA TYR A 26 14.65 11.32 -15.14
C TYR A 26 15.53 10.37 -15.96
N GLU A 27 16.52 10.93 -16.66
CA GLU A 27 17.56 10.12 -17.29
C GLU A 27 18.39 9.42 -16.21
N ALA A 28 18.43 8.09 -16.27
CA ALA A 28 19.29 7.26 -15.46
C ALA A 28 20.73 7.34 -15.99
N GLU A 29 21.64 7.86 -15.18
CA GLU A 29 23.09 7.81 -15.46
C GLU A 29 23.63 6.38 -15.25
N PRO A 30 24.58 5.91 -16.09
CA PRO A 30 25.17 4.57 -15.98
C PRO A 30 26.33 4.53 -14.98
N GLU A 31 26.44 3.42 -14.25
CA GLU A 31 27.57 3.17 -13.36
C GLU A 31 28.87 2.85 -14.12
N GLY A 32 29.97 3.46 -13.66
CA GLY A 32 31.30 2.87 -13.76
C GLY A 32 32.45 3.87 -13.93
N SER A 33 33.31 3.98 -12.91
CA SER A 33 34.79 3.94 -13.05
C SER A 33 35.51 4.39 -11.76
N THR A 34 36.54 3.63 -11.40
CA THR A 34 37.49 3.86 -10.31
C THR A 34 38.50 4.98 -10.59
N SER A 35 38.77 5.87 -9.63
CA SER A 35 40.11 6.49 -9.47
C SER A 35 40.35 7.09 -8.09
N THR A 36 41.49 6.73 -7.50
CA THR A 36 42.18 7.40 -6.38
C THR A 36 42.73 8.78 -6.78
N GLY A 37 42.55 9.80 -5.93
CA GLY A 37 43.25 11.09 -6.07
C GLY A 37 42.79 12.13 -5.05
N ALA A 38 43.75 12.79 -4.39
CA ALA A 38 43.58 13.67 -3.24
C ALA A 38 43.17 15.12 -3.59
N GLY A 39 42.53 15.78 -2.61
CA GLY A 39 42.64 17.23 -2.38
C GLY A 39 41.59 18.11 -3.06
N GLY A 40 40.68 18.68 -2.28
CA GLY A 40 39.80 19.76 -2.76
C GLY A 40 38.73 20.16 -1.75
N SER A 41 39.00 21.24 -1.00
CA SER A 41 38.00 22.00 -0.24
C SER A 41 37.13 22.79 -1.24
N GLY A 42 35.80 22.61 -1.17
CA GLY A 42 34.83 23.37 -1.96
C GLY A 42 33.41 23.07 -1.50
N GLY A 43 32.68 24.10 -1.07
CA GLY A 43 31.43 23.98 -0.31
C GLY A 43 30.14 23.93 -1.12
N GLN A 44 29.07 23.73 -0.34
CA GLN A 44 27.66 24.10 -0.53
C GLN A 44 26.90 23.55 -1.76
N GLY A 45 25.99 22.63 -1.46
CA GLY A 45 24.88 22.20 -2.32
C GLY A 45 23.91 21.34 -1.50
N GLY A 46 23.27 21.93 -0.49
CA GLY A 46 22.35 21.24 0.41
C GLY A 46 20.95 21.11 -0.20
N SER A 47 20.68 19.99 -0.86
CA SER A 47 19.32 19.54 -1.19
C SER A 47 18.82 18.64 -0.06
N GLY A 48 18.52 19.25 1.09
CA GLY A 48 17.94 18.56 2.23
C GLY A 48 16.42 18.50 2.13
N ALA A 49 15.89 17.46 1.49
CA ALA A 49 14.49 17.04 1.65
C ALA A 49 14.34 16.31 3.00
N GLY A 50 14.54 17.05 4.08
CA GLY A 50 14.26 16.65 5.44
C GLY A 50 13.44 17.78 6.06
N GLY A 51 12.18 17.88 5.62
CA GLY A 51 11.24 18.86 6.15
C GLY A 51 11.09 18.60 7.63
N SER A 52 11.53 19.53 8.48
CA SER A 52 11.27 19.45 9.91
C SER A 52 9.76 19.41 10.10
N ASP A 53 9.23 18.36 10.73
CA ASP A 53 7.81 18.21 11.14
C ASP A 53 7.37 19.25 12.19
N SER A 54 8.13 20.34 12.33
CA SER A 54 7.82 21.43 13.23
C SER A 54 6.69 22.28 12.62
N PRO A 55 5.62 22.54 13.38
CA PRO A 55 4.54 23.39 12.90
C PRO A 55 5.04 24.79 12.55
N PHE A 56 4.47 25.39 11.52
CA PHE A 56 4.76 26.77 11.10
C PHE A 56 3.48 27.61 11.05
N VAL A 57 3.65 28.93 11.10
CA VAL A 57 2.53 29.89 11.16
C VAL A 57 2.34 30.60 9.82
N ALA A 58 1.14 30.60 9.25
CA ALA A 58 0.83 31.22 7.96
C ALA A 58 -0.66 31.61 7.80
N ASP A 59 -0.99 32.40 6.78
CA ASP A 59 -2.39 32.66 6.37
C ASP A 59 -2.99 31.49 5.58
N ALA A 60 -2.12 30.73 4.91
CA ALA A 60 -2.45 29.51 4.20
C ALA A 60 -1.35 28.47 4.41
N CYS A 61 -1.75 27.22 4.58
CA CYS A 61 -0.84 26.09 4.63
C CYS A 61 -0.29 25.81 3.22
N MET A 62 0.98 25.41 3.16
CA MET A 62 1.61 25.00 1.91
C MET A 62 0.98 23.70 1.39
N PRO A 63 1.06 23.41 0.07
CA PRO A 63 0.62 22.13 -0.46
C PRO A 63 1.21 20.94 0.32
N GLY A 64 0.35 19.99 0.69
CA GLY A 64 0.73 18.83 1.51
C GLY A 64 0.72 19.06 3.02
N THR A 65 0.39 20.27 3.48
CA THR A 65 0.24 20.60 4.91
C THR A 65 -1.17 21.09 5.22
N PHE A 66 -1.61 20.87 6.45
CA PHE A 66 -2.98 21.17 6.90
C PHE A 66 -2.93 21.88 8.26
N ALA A 67 -3.98 22.67 8.53
CA ALA A 67 -4.07 23.40 9.78
C ALA A 67 -4.28 22.45 10.97
N THR A 68 -3.48 22.64 12.02
CA THR A 68 -3.56 21.97 13.33
C THR A 68 -3.83 22.95 14.47
N GLY A 69 -3.81 24.26 14.20
CA GLY A 69 -4.21 25.27 15.15
C GLY A 69 -4.52 26.62 14.49
N VAL A 70 -4.97 27.56 15.32
CA VAL A 70 -5.02 29.00 14.99
C VAL A 70 -4.33 29.75 16.13
N THR A 71 -3.44 30.68 15.82
CA THR A 71 -2.76 31.53 16.81
C THR A 71 -3.71 32.61 17.34
N PRO A 72 -3.38 33.29 18.46
CA PRO A 72 -4.19 34.42 18.96
C PRO A 72 -4.37 35.55 17.93
N GLU A 73 -3.47 35.69 16.97
CA GLU A 73 -3.53 36.68 15.88
C GLU A 73 -4.36 36.20 14.67
N GLY A 74 -4.99 35.03 14.75
CA GLY A 74 -5.82 34.46 13.67
C GLY A 74 -5.02 33.77 12.56
N LYS A 75 -3.72 33.49 12.76
CA LYS A 75 -2.90 32.77 11.78
C LYS A 75 -3.02 31.27 11.95
N LEU A 76 -2.94 30.51 10.86
CA LEU A 76 -2.94 29.06 10.91
C LEU A 76 -1.61 28.53 11.43
N VAL A 77 -1.68 27.50 12.26
CA VAL A 77 -0.55 26.61 12.57
C VAL A 77 -0.68 25.40 11.66
N CYS A 78 0.31 25.13 10.82
CA CYS A 78 0.26 24.09 9.78
C CYS A 78 1.28 22.97 10.05
N ALA A 79 0.89 21.72 9.78
CA ALA A 79 1.76 20.55 9.89
C ALA A 79 1.54 19.55 8.72
N THR A 80 2.50 18.65 8.52
CA THR A 80 2.39 17.53 7.58
C THR A 80 1.47 16.45 8.14
N ILE A 81 0.93 15.58 7.28
CA ILE A 81 0.16 14.40 7.70
C ILE A 81 1.01 13.12 7.76
N ASP A 82 2.33 13.21 7.54
CA ASP A 82 3.22 12.05 7.34
C ASP A 82 3.28 11.15 8.59
N GLY A 83 3.69 11.72 9.73
CA GLY A 83 3.74 10.99 11.01
C GLY A 83 2.39 10.41 11.41
N ALA A 84 1.31 11.19 11.29
CA ALA A 84 -0.05 10.73 11.58
C ALA A 84 -0.49 9.57 10.65
N THR A 85 -0.05 9.57 9.39
CA THR A 85 -0.30 8.48 8.44
C THR A 85 0.38 7.19 8.88
N VAL A 86 1.67 7.26 9.23
CA VAL A 86 2.43 6.12 9.75
C VAL A 86 1.78 5.54 11.00
N ASP A 87 1.47 6.39 11.98
CA ASP A 87 0.85 5.98 13.24
C ASP A 87 -0.50 5.29 13.01
N ALA A 88 -1.38 5.90 12.21
CA ALA A 88 -2.72 5.39 11.96
C ALA A 88 -2.69 4.04 11.22
N VAL A 89 -1.84 3.91 10.19
CA VAL A 89 -1.72 2.67 9.41
C VAL A 89 -1.11 1.55 10.26
N ASN A 90 -0.02 1.82 11.00
CA ASN A 90 0.62 0.82 11.85
C ASN A 90 -0.31 0.32 12.96
N ALA A 91 -1.20 1.18 13.47
CA ALA A 91 -2.16 0.82 14.51
C ALA A 91 -3.38 0.04 13.99
N SER A 92 -3.76 0.22 12.73
CA SER A 92 -5.09 -0.19 12.25
C SER A 92 -5.08 -1.20 11.12
N CYS A 93 -3.96 -1.35 10.39
CA CYS A 93 -3.88 -2.19 9.22
C CYS A 93 -3.12 -3.51 9.47
N THR A 94 -3.70 -4.58 8.95
CA THR A 94 -3.19 -5.95 9.01
C THR A 94 -3.23 -6.58 7.62
N ILE A 95 -2.15 -7.27 7.27
CA ILE A 95 -2.04 -8.07 6.05
C ILE A 95 -2.22 -9.55 6.42
N TYR A 96 -3.04 -10.25 5.65
CA TYR A 96 -3.31 -11.67 5.82
C TYR A 96 -2.67 -12.44 4.67
N ALA A 97 -2.07 -13.58 4.98
CA ALA A 97 -1.62 -14.54 3.99
C ALA A 97 -2.07 -15.94 4.41
N GLY A 98 -2.40 -16.77 3.44
CA GLY A 98 -2.86 -18.13 3.70
C GLY A 98 -2.70 -19.06 2.53
N TRP A 99 -2.94 -20.34 2.78
CA TRP A 99 -2.82 -21.41 1.80
C TRP A 99 -3.92 -22.44 2.00
N LYS A 100 -4.29 -23.08 0.89
CA LYS A 100 -5.16 -24.24 0.87
C LYS A 100 -4.75 -25.22 -0.24
N ASP A 101 -4.58 -26.46 0.17
CA ASP A 101 -4.37 -27.62 -0.69
C ASP A 101 -5.67 -28.11 -1.35
N ASN A 102 -5.57 -28.86 -2.45
CA ASN A 102 -6.69 -29.53 -3.13
C ASN A 102 -7.88 -28.59 -3.43
N CYS A 103 -7.58 -27.35 -3.80
CA CYS A 103 -8.49 -26.23 -4.03
C CYS A 103 -8.31 -25.61 -5.43
N ALA A 104 -8.38 -26.43 -6.49
CA ALA A 104 -8.47 -25.94 -7.85
C ALA A 104 -9.81 -25.21 -8.07
N GLY A 105 -9.81 -23.88 -7.95
CA GLY A 105 -11.02 -23.05 -8.12
C GLY A 105 -12.06 -23.15 -7.00
N CYS A 106 -11.68 -23.59 -5.80
CA CYS A 106 -12.60 -23.57 -4.65
C CYS A 106 -12.71 -22.16 -4.04
N ASP A 107 -13.84 -21.84 -3.41
CA ASP A 107 -14.13 -20.54 -2.76
C ASP A 107 -14.01 -20.61 -1.22
N ASP A 108 -13.67 -21.78 -0.68
CA ASP A 108 -13.52 -21.98 0.75
C ASP A 108 -12.36 -21.14 1.32
N PRO A 109 -12.43 -20.73 2.59
CA PRO A 109 -11.32 -20.03 3.24
C PRO A 109 -10.04 -20.89 3.32
N PRO A 110 -8.87 -20.26 3.51
CA PRO A 110 -7.61 -20.98 3.69
C PRO A 110 -7.66 -21.92 4.90
N THR A 111 -7.07 -23.10 4.77
CA THR A 111 -6.91 -24.04 5.89
C THR A 111 -5.71 -23.68 6.76
N LYS A 112 -4.74 -22.96 6.19
CA LYS A 112 -3.60 -22.38 6.89
C LYS A 112 -3.54 -20.88 6.66
N TRP A 113 -3.36 -20.09 7.70
CA TRP A 113 -3.26 -18.66 7.55
C TRP A 113 -2.60 -18.01 8.76
N GLY A 114 -2.14 -16.79 8.55
CA GLY A 114 -1.76 -15.90 9.62
C GLY A 114 -1.85 -14.47 9.16
N SER A 115 -1.44 -13.58 10.04
CA SER A 115 -1.54 -12.16 9.77
C SER A 115 -0.39 -11.39 10.37
N VAL A 116 -0.08 -10.26 9.76
CA VAL A 116 1.01 -9.39 10.15
C VAL A 116 0.56 -7.94 10.10
N SER A 117 0.89 -7.21 11.15
CA SER A 117 0.83 -5.74 11.20
C SER A 117 2.23 -5.20 11.51
N ALA A 118 2.34 -3.88 11.63
CA ALA A 118 3.63 -3.27 11.95
C ALA A 118 4.23 -3.72 13.29
N THR A 119 3.38 -4.11 14.24
CA THR A 119 3.79 -4.43 15.63
C THR A 119 3.42 -5.83 16.09
N SER A 120 2.63 -6.56 15.30
CA SER A 120 2.15 -7.89 15.66
C SER A 120 2.33 -8.88 14.52
N CYS A 121 2.57 -10.14 14.89
CA CYS A 121 2.43 -11.28 14.00
C CYS A 121 1.58 -12.33 14.72
N VAL A 122 0.56 -12.82 14.03
CA VAL A 122 -0.39 -13.79 14.57
C VAL A 122 -0.38 -15.05 13.71
N LEU A 123 -0.21 -16.19 14.37
CA LEU A 123 -0.42 -17.51 13.79
C LEU A 123 -1.90 -17.83 13.86
N GLY A 124 -2.53 -18.02 12.71
CA GLY A 124 -3.92 -18.43 12.61
C GLY A 124 -4.07 -19.95 12.68
N ALA A 125 -4.91 -20.48 11.79
CA ALA A 125 -5.03 -21.93 11.64
C ALA A 125 -3.85 -22.50 10.85
N GLY A 126 -3.55 -23.78 11.05
CA GLY A 126 -2.45 -24.48 10.36
C GLY A 126 -1.24 -24.74 11.26
N ALA A 127 -0.65 -25.93 11.14
CA ALA A 127 0.57 -26.26 11.86
C ALA A 127 1.81 -25.73 11.11
N GLY A 128 2.93 -25.58 11.80
CA GLY A 128 4.20 -25.28 11.14
C GLY A 128 4.40 -23.84 10.70
N ASP A 129 3.37 -22.98 10.64
CA ASP A 129 3.52 -21.54 10.40
C ASP A 129 4.35 -20.85 11.50
N THR A 130 5.01 -19.74 11.15
CA THR A 130 5.95 -19.07 12.06
C THR A 130 5.78 -17.56 12.08
N CYS A 131 5.97 -16.96 13.25
CA CYS A 131 6.06 -15.51 13.43
C CYS A 131 7.47 -15.13 13.87
N GLN A 132 8.05 -14.16 13.18
CA GLN A 132 9.46 -13.79 13.37
C GLN A 132 9.64 -12.28 13.22
N THR A 133 10.70 -11.73 13.81
CA THR A 133 11.01 -10.29 13.73
C THR A 133 12.45 -10.05 13.28
N PRO A 134 12.82 -10.40 12.04
CA PRO A 134 14.18 -10.15 11.56
C PRO A 134 14.45 -8.67 11.30
N MET A 135 15.73 -8.33 11.19
CA MET A 135 16.18 -7.02 10.73
C MET A 135 16.21 -7.01 9.20
N LEU A 136 15.26 -6.33 8.57
CA LEU A 136 15.24 -6.07 7.12
C LEU A 136 15.49 -4.58 6.88
N ASP A 137 16.46 -4.26 6.04
CA ASP A 137 16.84 -2.87 5.73
C ASP A 137 17.17 -2.02 6.97
N GLY A 138 17.74 -2.65 8.01
CA GLY A 138 18.09 -1.96 9.26
C GLY A 138 16.91 -1.76 10.21
N SER A 139 15.73 -2.29 9.90
CA SER A 139 14.54 -2.20 10.75
C SER A 139 14.03 -3.57 11.18
N ALA A 140 13.51 -3.67 12.40
CA ALA A 140 12.83 -4.87 12.89
C ALA A 140 11.44 -4.97 12.23
N ILE A 141 11.21 -6.00 11.42
CA ILE A 141 9.97 -6.19 10.68
C ILE A 141 9.28 -7.46 11.17
N GLN A 142 8.00 -7.36 11.54
CA GLN A 142 7.19 -8.55 11.79
C GLN A 142 6.99 -9.30 10.48
N LEU A 143 7.30 -10.60 10.47
CA LEU A 143 7.09 -11.49 9.34
C LEU A 143 6.22 -12.68 9.77
N PHE A 144 5.17 -12.91 9.00
CA PHE A 144 4.44 -14.16 9.00
C PHE A 144 5.05 -15.09 7.94
N GLY A 145 5.49 -16.27 8.36
CA GLY A 145 6.07 -17.32 7.51
C GLY A 145 5.10 -18.48 7.34
N LEU A 146 4.43 -18.50 6.20
CA LEU A 146 3.46 -19.51 5.78
C LEU A 146 4.19 -20.77 5.30
N ASN A 147 3.80 -21.92 5.84
CA ASN A 147 4.27 -23.24 5.41
C ASN A 147 3.18 -23.98 4.63
N THR A 148 3.56 -24.60 3.52
CA THR A 148 2.68 -25.45 2.70
C THR A 148 2.83 -26.88 3.20
N ASP A 149 1.80 -27.55 3.73
CA ASP A 149 1.92 -28.91 4.33
C ASP A 149 2.13 -30.04 3.29
N GLY A 150 2.80 -29.75 2.16
CA GLY A 150 2.96 -30.66 1.04
C GLY A 150 3.63 -29.98 -0.15
N VAL A 151 3.62 -30.69 -1.28
CA VAL A 151 4.11 -30.19 -2.56
C VAL A 151 3.08 -29.24 -3.15
N VAL A 152 3.48 -28.01 -3.42
CA VAL A 152 2.62 -27.06 -4.11
C VAL A 152 2.54 -27.45 -5.59
N ASN A 153 1.33 -27.56 -6.10
CA ASN A 153 1.01 -27.97 -7.46
C ASN A 153 -0.19 -27.18 -7.99
N ASN A 154 -0.81 -27.60 -9.10
CA ASN A 154 -1.86 -26.84 -9.77
C ASN A 154 -3.25 -26.89 -9.08
N ASP A 155 -3.42 -27.71 -8.04
CA ASP A 155 -4.63 -27.69 -7.20
C ASP A 155 -4.49 -26.83 -5.94
N ASP A 156 -3.33 -26.25 -5.67
CA ASP A 156 -3.14 -25.34 -4.54
C ASP A 156 -3.65 -23.92 -4.80
N LYS A 157 -3.90 -23.20 -3.71
CA LYS A 157 -4.26 -21.79 -3.72
C LYS A 157 -3.57 -21.02 -2.61
N PHE A 158 -2.96 -19.89 -2.97
CA PHE A 158 -2.44 -18.89 -2.04
C PHE A 158 -3.41 -17.73 -1.91
N TYR A 159 -3.63 -17.28 -0.67
CA TYR A 159 -4.53 -16.21 -0.33
C TYR A 159 -3.75 -15.00 0.18
N TYR A 160 -4.14 -13.81 -0.25
CA TYR A 160 -3.74 -12.53 0.32
C TYR A 160 -4.97 -11.71 0.69
N GLY A 161 -4.86 -10.97 1.78
CA GLY A 161 -5.90 -10.05 2.23
C GLY A 161 -5.30 -8.85 2.94
N MET A 162 -6.08 -7.79 3.01
CA MET A 162 -5.79 -6.59 3.78
C MET A 162 -7.04 -6.25 4.59
N SER A 163 -6.87 -5.90 5.86
CA SER A 163 -7.96 -5.33 6.66
C SER A 163 -7.42 -4.14 7.41
N CYS A 164 -8.10 -3.02 7.32
CA CYS A 164 -7.80 -1.83 8.11
C CYS A 164 -9.03 -1.44 8.92
N ALA A 165 -8.87 -1.36 10.24
CA ALA A 165 -9.94 -0.86 11.10
C ALA A 165 -10.24 0.61 10.77
N PRO A 166 -11.51 1.04 10.83
CA PRO A 166 -11.85 2.44 10.63
C PRO A 166 -11.21 3.30 11.72
N GLY A 167 -10.68 4.45 11.32
CA GLY A 167 -10.12 5.43 12.26
C GLY A 167 -11.21 6.17 13.03
N SER A 168 -10.80 6.96 14.03
CA SER A 168 -11.71 7.82 14.77
C SER A 168 -12.09 9.04 13.95
N SER A 169 -13.37 9.41 13.96
CA SER A 169 -13.90 10.60 13.27
C SER A 169 -14.61 11.58 14.21
N THR A 170 -14.53 11.36 15.52
CA THR A 170 -15.22 12.19 16.51
C THR A 170 -14.62 13.59 16.55
N THR A 171 -15.43 14.59 16.24
CA THR A 171 -15.03 15.99 16.29
C THR A 171 -15.00 16.50 17.73
N ALA A 172 -14.00 17.33 18.06
CA ALA A 172 -13.89 17.98 19.37
C ALA A 172 -13.74 19.51 19.23
N PRO A 173 -14.42 20.31 20.05
CA PRO A 173 -14.17 21.74 20.14
C PRO A 173 -12.92 22.03 20.97
N GLY A 174 -12.16 23.06 20.59
CA GLY A 174 -10.98 23.51 21.33
C GLY A 174 -9.71 23.50 20.48
N PRO A 175 -8.53 23.75 21.09
CA PRO A 175 -7.26 23.60 20.38
C PRO A 175 -7.09 22.14 19.97
N CYS A 176 -6.62 21.89 18.75
CA CYS A 176 -6.44 20.52 18.28
C CYS A 176 -5.30 19.86 19.07
N GLY A 177 -5.55 18.63 19.50
CA GLY A 177 -4.55 17.80 20.14
C GLY A 177 -3.51 17.28 19.14
N PRO A 178 -2.52 16.53 19.63
CA PRO A 178 -1.62 15.77 18.76
C PRO A 178 -2.40 14.87 17.81
N ASN A 179 -1.98 14.79 16.54
CA ASN A 179 -2.64 14.02 15.48
C ASN A 179 -4.10 14.41 15.20
N GLU A 180 -4.49 15.65 15.53
CA GLU A 180 -5.76 16.24 15.13
C GLU A 180 -5.54 17.42 14.19
N PHE A 181 -6.49 17.60 13.27
CA PHE A 181 -6.48 18.66 12.26
C PHE A 181 -7.74 19.50 12.36
N LEU A 182 -7.63 20.78 11.99
CA LEU A 182 -8.77 21.66 11.91
C LEU A 182 -9.68 21.28 10.74
N GLN A 183 -10.96 21.17 11.06
CA GLN A 183 -12.05 21.09 10.10
C GLN A 183 -12.97 22.30 10.17
N GLY A 184 -13.03 23.01 11.30
CA GLY A 184 -13.85 24.21 11.43
C GLY A 184 -13.23 25.27 12.32
N TYR A 185 -13.64 26.52 12.11
CA TYR A 185 -13.29 27.67 12.92
C TYR A 185 -14.33 28.77 12.74
N ASP A 186 -14.93 29.23 13.84
CA ASP A 186 -15.97 30.28 13.83
C ASP A 186 -15.43 31.69 14.18
N GLY A 187 -14.10 31.85 14.23
CA GLY A 187 -13.43 33.05 14.71
C GLY A 187 -13.06 33.02 16.19
N VAL A 188 -13.58 32.04 16.95
CA VAL A 188 -13.30 31.90 18.39
C VAL A 188 -12.96 30.46 18.76
N ILE A 189 -13.76 29.49 18.31
CA ILE A 189 -13.66 28.07 18.65
C ILE A 189 -13.22 27.30 17.41
N ALA A 190 -12.11 26.58 17.54
CA ALA A 190 -11.69 25.60 16.55
C ALA A 190 -12.45 24.28 16.75
N THR A 191 -12.76 23.62 15.64
CA THR A 191 -13.32 22.27 15.58
C THR A 191 -12.28 21.36 14.95
N CYS A 192 -11.85 20.36 15.72
CA CYS A 192 -10.76 19.47 15.39
C CYS A 192 -11.28 18.07 15.11
N VAL A 193 -10.58 17.34 14.24
CA VAL A 193 -10.88 15.94 13.89
C VAL A 193 -9.60 15.12 14.00
N PRO A 194 -9.68 13.86 14.48
CA PRO A 194 -8.54 12.97 14.43
C PRO A 194 -8.11 12.70 12.99
N ALA A 195 -6.81 12.75 12.73
CA ALA A 195 -6.24 12.41 11.43
C ALA A 195 -6.61 10.99 10.99
N SER A 196 -6.66 10.07 11.95
CA SER A 196 -6.85 8.63 11.70
C SER A 196 -8.13 8.33 10.94
N GLY A 197 -9.23 9.07 11.15
CA GLY A 197 -10.47 8.89 10.40
C GLY A 197 -10.29 9.14 8.90
N ALA A 198 -9.69 10.26 8.52
CA ALA A 198 -9.44 10.60 7.11
C ALA A 198 -8.40 9.67 6.48
N ILE A 199 -7.35 9.32 7.22
CA ILE A 199 -6.29 8.41 6.76
C ILE A 199 -6.86 7.01 6.51
N MET A 200 -7.60 6.45 7.46
CA MET A 200 -8.15 5.09 7.31
C MET A 200 -9.23 5.01 6.26
N SER A 201 -10.11 6.03 6.12
CA SER A 201 -11.05 6.07 4.99
C SER A 201 -10.32 6.07 3.65
N PHE A 202 -9.23 6.84 3.51
CA PHE A 202 -8.43 6.79 2.29
C PHE A 202 -7.82 5.40 2.06
N VAL A 203 -7.20 4.80 3.07
CA VAL A 203 -6.54 3.49 2.93
C VAL A 203 -7.54 2.38 2.63
N THR A 204 -8.70 2.35 3.30
CA THR A 204 -9.72 1.32 3.07
C THR A 204 -10.31 1.38 1.67
N ASP A 205 -10.45 2.58 1.13
CA ASP A 205 -11.19 2.81 -0.11
C ASP A 205 -10.29 2.88 -1.34
N GLN A 206 -9.02 3.30 -1.18
CA GLN A 206 -8.13 3.63 -2.29
C GLN A 206 -6.88 2.76 -2.38
N CYS A 207 -6.53 2.02 -1.33
CA CYS A 207 -5.37 1.13 -1.34
C CYS A 207 -5.74 -0.31 -1.67
N SER A 208 -4.87 -1.00 -2.41
CA SER A 208 -5.02 -2.42 -2.74
C SER A 208 -3.68 -3.13 -2.82
N LEU A 209 -3.67 -4.37 -2.35
CA LEU A 209 -2.62 -5.34 -2.63
C LEU A 209 -2.92 -6.02 -3.97
N TYR A 210 -1.89 -6.23 -4.77
CA TYR A 210 -1.96 -7.08 -5.95
C TYR A 210 -1.17 -8.34 -5.66
N PHE A 211 -1.73 -9.48 -6.02
CA PHE A 211 -1.06 -10.76 -5.93
C PHE A 211 -1.26 -11.53 -7.24
N GLY A 212 -0.21 -12.22 -7.68
CA GLY A 212 -0.26 -12.99 -8.90
C GLY A 212 0.85 -14.01 -9.00
N GLU A 213 0.76 -14.86 -10.01
CA GLU A 213 1.66 -15.96 -10.26
C GLU A 213 1.90 -16.13 -11.76
N ARG A 214 3.08 -16.62 -12.10
CA ARG A 214 3.46 -17.00 -13.45
C ARG A 214 4.44 -18.17 -13.44
N ASP A 215 4.08 -19.20 -14.18
CA ASP A 215 4.88 -20.39 -14.47
C ASP A 215 5.77 -20.17 -15.72
N GLY A 216 6.82 -20.99 -15.87
CA GLY A 216 7.77 -20.91 -16.99
C GLY A 216 8.64 -19.66 -16.99
N CYS A 217 8.75 -18.98 -15.85
CA CYS A 217 9.58 -17.82 -15.60
C CYS A 217 10.99 -18.24 -15.12
N ASN A 218 11.92 -18.41 -16.06
CA ASN A 218 13.34 -18.44 -15.68
C ASN A 218 13.81 -17.07 -15.12
N ALA A 219 15.09 -17.00 -14.72
CA ALA A 219 15.69 -15.81 -14.10
C ALA A 219 15.53 -14.48 -14.87
N SER A 220 15.15 -14.51 -16.16
CA SER A 220 14.95 -13.32 -17.01
C SER A 220 13.49 -12.89 -17.17
N CYS A 221 12.55 -13.52 -16.47
CA CYS A 221 11.12 -13.24 -16.63
C CYS A 221 10.77 -11.81 -16.18
N THR A 222 10.45 -10.96 -17.15
CA THR A 222 10.05 -9.55 -16.95
C THR A 222 8.58 -9.28 -17.32
N SER A 223 7.85 -10.32 -17.70
CA SER A 223 6.44 -10.22 -18.06
C SER A 223 5.56 -10.12 -16.82
N ALA A 224 4.40 -9.49 -16.95
CA ALA A 224 3.38 -9.46 -15.90
C ALA A 224 2.90 -10.87 -15.54
N PRO A 225 2.37 -11.08 -14.32
CA PRO A 225 1.76 -12.35 -13.92
C PRO A 225 0.65 -12.77 -14.90
N GLU A 226 0.58 -14.06 -15.20
CA GLU A 226 -0.48 -14.63 -16.06
C GLU A 226 -1.79 -14.76 -15.29
N ARG A 227 -1.68 -15.10 -14.01
CA ARG A 227 -2.77 -15.14 -13.04
C ARG A 227 -2.58 -14.05 -12.01
N TRP A 228 -3.59 -13.22 -11.79
CA TRP A 228 -3.51 -12.19 -10.75
C TRP A 228 -4.90 -11.71 -10.32
N GLY A 229 -4.92 -10.96 -9.23
CA GLY A 229 -6.04 -10.12 -8.83
C GLY A 229 -5.56 -9.01 -7.91
N LYS A 230 -6.51 -8.28 -7.32
CA LYS A 230 -6.22 -7.32 -6.26
C LYS A 230 -7.24 -7.39 -5.14
N VAL A 231 -6.81 -7.00 -3.95
CA VAL A 231 -7.62 -7.00 -2.74
C VAL A 231 -7.32 -5.76 -1.91
N GLY A 232 -8.36 -5.05 -1.48
CA GLY A 232 -8.29 -3.97 -0.50
C GLY A 232 -9.06 -4.35 0.76
N SER A 233 -9.21 -3.42 1.70
CA SER A 233 -9.94 -3.69 2.95
C SER A 233 -11.40 -4.09 2.72
N ASN A 234 -12.04 -3.47 1.72
CA ASN A 234 -13.47 -3.61 1.45
C ASN A 234 -13.76 -4.06 0.01
N SER A 235 -12.75 -4.51 -0.73
CA SER A 235 -12.89 -4.90 -2.14
C SER A 235 -12.00 -6.08 -2.49
N CYS A 236 -12.44 -6.90 -3.44
CA CYS A 236 -11.64 -7.94 -4.04
C CYS A 236 -12.04 -8.05 -5.52
N ASP A 237 -11.06 -7.96 -6.40
CA ASP A 237 -11.24 -8.04 -7.85
C ASP A 237 -10.35 -9.15 -8.41
N ILE A 238 -10.97 -10.11 -9.07
CA ILE A 238 -10.26 -11.13 -9.85
C ILE A 238 -9.75 -10.47 -11.13
N GLY A 239 -8.43 -10.56 -11.34
CA GLY A 239 -7.78 -10.10 -12.56
C GLY A 239 -7.87 -11.14 -13.68
N THR A 240 -6.75 -11.39 -14.35
CA THR A 240 -6.69 -12.45 -15.39
C THR A 240 -6.25 -13.78 -14.79
N GLY A 241 -6.49 -14.86 -15.54
CA GLY A 241 -5.94 -16.18 -15.25
C GLY A 241 -6.74 -16.99 -14.22
N ALA A 242 -7.84 -17.58 -14.67
CA ALA A 242 -8.67 -18.46 -13.86
C ALA A 242 -7.93 -19.75 -13.43
N PRO A 243 -8.29 -20.37 -12.28
CA PRO A 243 -9.46 -20.06 -11.46
C PRO A 243 -9.17 -19.30 -10.14
N ASN A 244 -8.68 -18.06 -10.23
CA ASN A 244 -8.61 -17.16 -9.07
C ASN A 244 -9.98 -16.91 -8.43
N THR A 245 -10.01 -16.63 -7.13
CA THR A 245 -11.24 -16.41 -6.35
C THR A 245 -11.16 -15.16 -5.49
N CYS A 246 -12.33 -14.60 -5.19
CA CYS A 246 -12.52 -13.57 -4.18
C CYS A 246 -13.52 -14.09 -3.16
N THR A 247 -13.10 -14.18 -1.90
CA THR A 247 -13.94 -14.70 -0.83
C THR A 247 -13.90 -13.75 0.37
N THR A 248 -15.03 -13.59 1.03
CA THR A 248 -15.14 -12.86 2.29
C THR A 248 -15.24 -13.89 3.41
N THR A 249 -14.34 -13.81 4.40
CA THR A 249 -14.33 -14.77 5.51
C THR A 249 -13.93 -14.09 6.82
N MET A 250 -14.25 -14.73 7.95
CA MET A 250 -13.81 -14.31 9.26
C MET A 250 -12.44 -14.95 9.58
N LEU A 251 -11.40 -14.13 9.77
CA LEU A 251 -10.09 -14.54 10.28
C LEU A 251 -9.83 -13.79 11.58
N ASP A 252 -9.58 -14.52 12.68
CA ASP A 252 -9.42 -13.96 14.03
C ASP A 252 -10.57 -13.02 14.47
N GLY A 253 -11.81 -13.33 14.08
CA GLY A 253 -12.97 -12.50 14.40
C GLY A 253 -13.05 -11.18 13.61
N VAL A 254 -12.19 -10.97 12.62
CA VAL A 254 -12.25 -9.85 11.67
C VAL A 254 -12.79 -10.35 10.33
N GLU A 255 -13.74 -9.63 9.73
CA GLU A 255 -14.17 -9.89 8.36
C GLU A 255 -13.09 -9.40 7.39
N VAL A 256 -12.62 -10.29 6.52
CA VAL A 256 -11.50 -10.03 5.60
C VAL A 256 -11.91 -10.42 4.19
N GLN A 257 -11.64 -9.52 3.24
CA GLN A 257 -11.64 -9.84 1.82
C GLN A 257 -10.34 -10.57 1.48
N LEU A 258 -10.45 -11.74 0.86
CA LEU A 258 -9.31 -12.56 0.44
C LEU A 258 -9.33 -12.75 -1.06
N LEU A 259 -8.21 -12.41 -1.70
CA LEU A 259 -7.89 -12.83 -3.06
C LEU A 259 -7.14 -14.15 -2.99
N GLY A 260 -7.71 -15.18 -3.58
CA GLY A 260 -7.07 -16.47 -3.78
C GLY A 260 -6.55 -16.63 -5.20
N VAL A 261 -5.24 -16.87 -5.37
CA VAL A 261 -4.59 -17.14 -6.66
C VAL A 261 -4.19 -18.60 -6.72
N ASN A 262 -4.69 -19.30 -7.74
CA ASN A 262 -4.28 -20.69 -7.99
C ASN A 262 -2.92 -20.74 -8.65
N THR A 263 -2.08 -21.64 -8.18
CA THR A 263 -0.77 -21.94 -8.76
C THR A 263 -0.90 -22.62 -10.13
N THR A 264 0.04 -22.31 -11.01
CA THR A 264 0.37 -23.10 -12.19
C THR A 264 1.65 -23.89 -11.96
N GLY A 265 1.99 -24.83 -12.84
CA GLY A 265 3.04 -25.81 -12.59
C GLY A 265 2.53 -27.10 -11.92
N ASN A 266 3.11 -28.24 -12.30
CA ASN A 266 2.89 -29.51 -11.63
C ASN A 266 4.24 -30.26 -11.55
N PRO A 267 5.01 -30.07 -10.48
CA PRO A 267 4.78 -29.18 -9.31
C PRO A 267 5.14 -27.70 -9.58
N VAL A 268 4.91 -26.82 -8.60
CA VAL A 268 5.53 -25.48 -8.55
C VAL A 268 7.03 -25.65 -8.28
N ASP A 269 7.86 -25.04 -9.12
CA ASP A 269 9.30 -25.22 -9.09
C ASP A 269 10.14 -23.94 -9.32
N GLY A 270 11.39 -24.15 -9.76
CA GLY A 270 12.42 -23.15 -10.06
C GLY A 270 12.04 -22.04 -11.04
N ASP A 271 10.98 -22.27 -11.83
CA ASP A 271 10.51 -21.33 -12.84
C ASP A 271 9.16 -20.67 -12.51
N ASN A 272 8.59 -20.91 -11.32
CA ASN A 272 7.42 -20.17 -10.87
C ASN A 272 7.82 -18.85 -10.18
N LYS A 273 7.13 -17.77 -10.55
CA LYS A 273 7.31 -16.45 -9.96
C LYS A 273 6.02 -15.95 -9.31
N PHE A 274 6.10 -15.62 -8.03
CA PHE A 274 5.02 -15.03 -7.25
C PHE A 274 5.19 -13.53 -7.17
N TYR A 275 4.19 -12.78 -7.60
CA TYR A 275 4.23 -11.32 -7.68
C TYR A 275 3.40 -10.70 -6.57
N VAL A 276 3.98 -9.72 -5.89
CA VAL A 276 3.27 -8.82 -4.97
C VAL A 276 3.41 -7.38 -5.42
N ALA A 277 2.36 -6.58 -5.21
CA ALA A 277 2.37 -5.14 -5.43
C ALA A 277 1.46 -4.44 -4.40
N LEU A 278 1.72 -3.16 -4.19
CA LEU A 278 0.91 -2.27 -3.35
C LEU A 278 0.67 -0.98 -4.14
N ASP A 279 -0.60 -0.59 -4.28
CA ASP A 279 -1.00 0.64 -4.95
C ASP A 279 -2.04 1.38 -4.12
N CYS A 280 -1.97 2.71 -4.10
CA CYS A 280 -2.98 3.57 -3.48
C CYS A 280 -3.27 4.74 -4.41
N ARG A 281 -4.52 4.90 -4.83
CA ARG A 281 -4.90 5.89 -5.85
C ARG A 281 -5.72 7.01 -5.26
N PRO A 282 -5.14 8.18 -4.96
CA PRO A 282 -5.93 9.29 -4.49
C PRO A 282 -6.95 9.72 -5.55
N PRO A 283 -8.18 10.09 -5.12
CA PRO A 283 -9.08 10.81 -6.00
C PRO A 283 -8.41 12.13 -6.44
N ALA A 284 -8.96 12.74 -7.49
CA ALA A 284 -8.51 14.05 -7.93
C ALA A 284 -8.52 15.04 -6.76
N ALA A 285 -7.50 15.88 -6.68
CA ALA A 285 -7.43 16.91 -5.65
C ALA A 285 -8.63 17.85 -5.79
N GLU A 286 -9.39 17.99 -4.71
CA GLU A 286 -10.52 18.90 -4.64
C GLU A 286 -10.29 19.96 -3.58
N SER A 287 -10.61 21.21 -3.93
CA SER A 287 -10.66 22.33 -3.00
C SER A 287 -12.03 23.01 -3.03
N THR A 288 -12.43 23.56 -1.89
CA THR A 288 -13.69 24.30 -1.72
C THR A 288 -13.48 25.45 -0.74
N SER A 289 -14.21 26.54 -0.91
CA SER A 289 -14.28 27.63 0.08
C SER A 289 -15.64 27.64 0.77
N VAL A 290 -15.66 27.70 2.10
CA VAL A 290 -16.89 27.65 2.90
C VAL A 290 -16.78 28.52 4.15
N PRO A 291 -17.88 29.08 4.66
CA PRO A 291 -17.89 29.73 5.97
C PRO A 291 -17.93 28.68 7.10
N GLY A 292 -17.10 28.87 8.14
CA GLY A 292 -17.21 28.19 9.43
C GLY A 292 -16.69 26.75 9.50
N MET A 293 -17.14 25.84 8.62
CA MET A 293 -16.76 24.41 8.69
C MET A 293 -16.57 23.78 7.31
N CYS A 294 -15.42 23.12 7.13
CA CYS A 294 -15.12 22.31 5.96
C CYS A 294 -16.08 21.11 5.83
N PRO A 295 -16.41 20.70 4.59
CA PRO A 295 -17.14 19.45 4.36
C PRO A 295 -16.43 18.23 4.98
N ALA A 296 -17.20 17.17 5.26
CA ALA A 296 -16.65 15.90 5.70
C ALA A 296 -15.56 15.39 4.75
N GLY A 297 -14.45 14.89 5.30
CA GLY A 297 -13.29 14.45 4.53
C GLY A 297 -12.40 15.57 3.97
N LYS A 298 -12.70 16.85 4.26
CA LYS A 298 -11.83 17.99 3.93
C LYS A 298 -11.31 18.67 5.20
N LEU A 299 -10.10 19.22 5.11
CA LEU A 299 -9.38 19.91 6.19
C LEU A 299 -9.07 21.35 5.80
N ILE A 300 -8.92 22.23 6.78
CA ILE A 300 -8.57 23.63 6.55
C ILE A 300 -7.12 23.73 6.03
N VAL A 301 -6.94 24.48 4.94
CA VAL A 301 -5.65 24.84 4.35
C VAL A 301 -5.45 26.36 4.23
N GLY A 302 -6.45 27.17 4.55
CA GLY A 302 -6.34 28.63 4.51
C GLY A 302 -7.54 29.32 5.15
N ILE A 303 -7.35 30.56 5.60
CA ILE A 303 -8.41 31.42 6.13
C ILE A 303 -8.30 32.80 5.46
N GLU A 304 -9.38 33.25 4.83
CA GLU A 304 -9.47 34.61 4.26
C GLU A 304 -9.73 35.66 5.34
N SER A 305 -9.52 36.94 5.02
CA SER A 305 -9.71 38.04 5.97
C SER A 305 -11.15 38.21 6.46
N ASP A 306 -12.14 37.67 5.74
CA ASP A 306 -13.55 37.68 6.13
C ASP A 306 -13.97 36.44 6.95
N GLY A 307 -13.03 35.54 7.25
CA GLY A 307 -13.26 34.28 7.95
C GLY A 307 -13.67 33.11 7.05
N THR A 308 -13.72 33.29 5.72
CA THR A 308 -13.95 32.18 4.79
C THR A 308 -12.80 31.18 4.87
N LEU A 309 -13.14 29.89 4.97
CA LEU A 309 -12.17 28.80 5.07
C LEU A 309 -11.91 28.20 3.71
N HIS A 310 -10.65 28.01 3.36
CA HIS A 310 -10.23 27.15 2.26
C HIS A 310 -10.03 25.73 2.76
N CYS A 311 -10.71 24.79 2.13
CA CYS A 311 -10.71 23.39 2.50
C CYS A 311 -10.17 22.53 1.36
N ALA A 312 -9.34 21.55 1.67
CA ALA A 312 -8.82 20.58 0.71
C ALA A 312 -8.97 19.14 1.21
N SER A 313 -9.07 18.20 0.28
CA SER A 313 -8.95 16.78 0.61
C SER A 313 -7.52 16.43 1.05
N PRO A 314 -7.32 15.70 2.15
CA PRO A 314 -5.99 15.22 2.53
C PRO A 314 -5.51 14.02 1.71
N ALA A 315 -6.36 13.40 0.89
CA ALA A 315 -6.06 12.14 0.22
C ALA A 315 -4.76 12.15 -0.62
N PRO A 316 -4.43 13.18 -1.42
CA PRO A 316 -3.15 13.21 -2.14
C PRO A 316 -1.92 13.25 -1.21
N ALA A 317 -2.02 13.96 -0.09
CA ALA A 317 -0.95 14.03 0.91
C ALA A 317 -0.80 12.69 1.65
N ILE A 318 -1.92 12.05 1.99
CA ILE A 318 -1.93 10.71 2.60
C ILE A 318 -1.34 9.68 1.63
N ALA A 319 -1.72 9.71 0.35
CA ALA A 319 -1.17 8.80 -0.67
C ALA A 319 0.35 8.95 -0.80
N THR A 320 0.86 10.18 -0.76
CA THR A 320 2.29 10.49 -0.81
C THR A 320 3.01 9.94 0.44
N ALA A 321 2.48 10.22 1.63
CA ALA A 321 3.02 9.72 2.89
C ALA A 321 3.01 8.18 2.94
N PHE A 322 1.87 7.57 2.63
CA PHE A 322 1.74 6.12 2.58
C PHE A 322 2.74 5.50 1.59
N GLY A 323 2.83 6.02 0.36
CA GLY A 323 3.77 5.52 -0.65
C GLY A 323 5.24 5.67 -0.26
N ALA A 324 5.57 6.72 0.49
CA ALA A 324 6.93 6.95 0.96
C ALA A 324 7.29 6.05 2.15
N ARG A 325 6.36 5.80 3.08
CA ARG A 325 6.63 5.19 4.38
C ARG A 325 6.22 3.72 4.48
N CYS A 326 5.11 3.34 3.86
CA CYS A 326 4.53 2.01 3.99
C CYS A 326 5.11 1.03 2.99
N THR A 327 5.57 -0.11 3.50
CA THR A 327 6.31 -1.12 2.76
C THR A 327 5.70 -2.49 3.00
N LEU A 328 5.39 -3.20 1.91
CA LEU A 328 5.07 -4.63 1.93
C LEU A 328 6.34 -5.41 1.63
N TYR A 329 6.66 -6.38 2.48
CA TYR A 329 7.79 -7.29 2.34
C TYR A 329 7.29 -8.66 1.91
N SER A 330 8.01 -9.28 0.98
CA SER A 330 7.77 -10.66 0.59
C SER A 330 9.10 -11.39 0.47
N GLY A 331 9.12 -12.66 0.87
CA GLY A 331 10.32 -13.47 0.80
C GLY A 331 10.04 -14.96 0.81
N TRP A 332 11.08 -15.74 0.56
CA TRP A 332 11.05 -17.19 0.56
C TRP A 332 12.31 -17.77 1.17
N LYS A 333 12.16 -18.95 1.78
CA LYS A 333 13.27 -19.75 2.26
C LYS A 333 12.95 -21.24 2.15
N ASP A 334 13.91 -21.98 1.61
CA ASP A 334 13.93 -23.44 1.55
C ASP A 334 14.46 -24.06 2.85
N GLN A 335 14.19 -25.36 3.05
CA GLN A 335 14.77 -26.24 4.07
C GLN A 335 14.50 -25.83 5.53
N CYS A 336 13.27 -25.45 5.81
CA CYS A 336 12.78 -24.95 7.10
C CYS A 336 12.29 -26.02 8.10
N GLN A 337 12.62 -27.29 7.88
CA GLN A 337 12.12 -28.44 8.66
C GLN A 337 12.49 -28.41 10.16
N SER A 338 13.62 -27.78 10.53
CA SER A 338 14.06 -27.66 11.94
C SER A 338 13.93 -26.25 12.51
N GLY A 339 13.11 -25.40 11.88
CA GLY A 339 13.05 -23.96 12.13
C GLY A 339 13.59 -23.19 10.93
N CYS A 340 12.82 -22.20 10.46
CA CYS A 340 13.10 -21.56 9.18
C CYS A 340 14.14 -20.45 9.28
N LEU A 341 13.93 -19.50 10.19
CA LEU A 341 14.92 -18.49 10.53
C LEU A 341 15.34 -18.73 11.98
N ALA A 342 16.64 -18.89 12.24
CA ALA A 342 17.15 -18.63 13.58
C ALA A 342 16.92 -17.15 13.92
N ASP A 343 16.86 -16.79 15.20
CA ASP A 343 16.66 -15.39 15.62
C ASP A 343 17.61 -14.44 14.87
N GLY A 344 17.03 -13.47 14.16
CA GLY A 344 17.75 -12.47 13.37
C GLY A 344 18.17 -12.89 11.96
N GLN A 345 17.91 -14.12 11.51
CA GLN A 345 18.11 -14.49 10.10
C GLN A 345 17.00 -13.92 9.22
N THR A 346 17.35 -13.52 7.99
CA THR A 346 16.42 -13.07 6.96
C THR A 346 16.06 -14.23 6.01
N PRO A 347 14.96 -14.13 5.24
CA PRO A 347 14.68 -15.08 4.18
C PRO A 347 15.85 -15.18 3.18
N SER A 348 16.03 -16.34 2.55
CA SER A 348 17.11 -16.55 1.56
C SER A 348 16.92 -15.71 0.31
N LYS A 349 15.66 -15.44 -0.04
CA LYS A 349 15.26 -14.48 -1.05
C LYS A 349 14.20 -13.56 -0.47
N TRP A 350 14.32 -12.27 -0.73
CA TRP A 350 13.29 -11.32 -0.32
C TRP A 350 13.45 -10.00 -1.06
N GLY A 351 12.34 -9.27 -1.05
CA GLY A 351 12.28 -7.91 -1.56
C GLY A 351 11.16 -7.15 -0.89
N ARG A 352 10.94 -5.95 -1.40
CA ARG A 352 9.94 -5.04 -0.88
C ARG A 352 9.26 -4.26 -1.99
N VAL A 353 8.02 -3.89 -1.75
CA VAL A 353 7.23 -3.01 -2.60
C VAL A 353 6.66 -1.86 -1.79
N ARG A 354 6.66 -0.67 -2.38
CA ARG A 354 5.91 0.50 -1.95
C ARG A 354 5.11 1.01 -3.14
N VAL A 355 4.23 1.98 -2.92
CA VAL A 355 3.53 2.63 -4.04
C VAL A 355 4.57 3.27 -4.97
N GLY A 356 4.58 2.83 -6.23
CA GLY A 356 5.47 3.36 -7.26
C GLY A 356 6.94 2.92 -7.18
N THR A 357 7.36 2.10 -6.20
CA THR A 357 8.73 1.56 -6.14
C THR A 357 8.77 0.08 -5.71
N CYS A 358 9.77 -0.65 -6.16
CA CYS A 358 10.10 -1.96 -5.62
C CYS A 358 11.63 -2.13 -5.51
N ALA A 359 12.07 -3.08 -4.70
CA ALA A 359 13.47 -3.44 -4.59
C ALA A 359 13.61 -4.96 -4.39
N ASN A 360 14.47 -5.57 -5.19
CA ASN A 360 15.00 -6.90 -4.91
C ASN A 360 16.21 -6.75 -3.99
N GLN A 361 16.12 -7.29 -2.78
CA GLN A 361 17.15 -7.13 -1.76
C GLN A 361 18.05 -8.35 -1.68
N GLN A 362 17.48 -9.54 -1.89
CA GLN A 362 18.22 -10.80 -1.88
C GLN A 362 17.56 -11.82 -2.82
N GLY A 363 18.38 -12.52 -3.62
CA GLY A 363 17.95 -13.52 -4.60
C GLY A 363 18.09 -13.01 -6.03
N ASN A 364 19.09 -13.49 -6.77
CA ASN A 364 19.53 -12.91 -8.06
C ASN A 364 18.48 -12.98 -9.19
N ASP A 365 17.49 -13.84 -9.06
CA ASP A 365 16.47 -14.16 -10.05
C ASP A 365 15.07 -13.63 -9.68
N SER A 366 14.96 -13.00 -8.51
CA SER A 366 13.79 -12.18 -8.18
C SER A 366 13.85 -10.87 -8.97
N THR A 367 12.69 -10.35 -9.37
CA THR A 367 12.62 -9.15 -10.21
C THR A 367 11.83 -8.03 -9.55
N CYS A 368 12.21 -6.81 -9.88
CA CYS A 368 11.41 -5.62 -9.65
C CYS A 368 11.10 -5.02 -11.03
N GLN A 369 9.82 -4.87 -11.36
CA GLN A 369 9.39 -4.48 -12.70
C GLN A 369 8.11 -3.65 -12.68
N ASP A 370 7.87 -2.93 -13.77
CA ASP A 370 6.56 -2.36 -14.07
C ASP A 370 5.65 -3.42 -14.67
N SER A 371 4.46 -3.57 -14.10
CA SER A 371 3.40 -4.42 -14.63
C SER A 371 2.14 -3.60 -14.86
N ILE A 372 1.43 -3.83 -15.96
CA ILE A 372 0.11 -3.25 -16.19
C ILE A 372 -0.94 -4.30 -15.79
N LEU A 373 -1.58 -4.10 -14.63
CA LEU A 373 -2.59 -5.01 -14.09
C LEU A 373 -3.94 -4.27 -14.07
N GLY A 374 -4.92 -4.74 -14.85
CA GLY A 374 -6.25 -4.08 -14.89
C GLY A 374 -6.22 -2.64 -15.41
N GLY A 375 -5.27 -2.32 -16.30
CA GLY A 375 -5.06 -0.96 -16.80
C GLY A 375 -4.30 -0.04 -15.85
N VAL A 376 -3.80 -0.57 -14.73
CA VAL A 376 -3.03 0.14 -13.71
C VAL A 376 -1.56 -0.23 -13.86
N MET A 377 -0.67 0.75 -14.05
CA MET A 377 0.77 0.52 -13.91
C MET A 377 1.11 0.41 -12.42
N VAL A 378 1.68 -0.73 -12.02
CA VAL A 378 2.15 -1.00 -10.65
C VAL A 378 3.59 -1.51 -10.67
N LYS A 379 4.35 -1.16 -9.62
CA LYS A 379 5.65 -1.79 -9.36
C LYS A 379 5.43 -3.11 -8.65
N THR A 380 5.81 -4.20 -9.30
CA THR A 380 5.69 -5.55 -8.76
C THR A 380 7.05 -6.10 -8.37
N PHE A 381 7.14 -6.67 -7.18
CA PHE A 381 8.23 -7.56 -6.81
C PHE A 381 7.81 -9.00 -7.15
N GLY A 382 8.57 -9.64 -8.03
CA GLY A 382 8.38 -11.03 -8.44
C GLY A 382 9.42 -11.92 -7.76
N LEU A 383 8.98 -12.72 -6.81
CA LEU A 383 9.76 -13.69 -6.04
C LEU A 383 9.85 -15.01 -6.80
N ASN A 384 11.06 -15.47 -7.11
CA ASN A 384 11.27 -16.80 -7.69
C ASN A 384 11.64 -17.80 -6.58
N THR A 385 11.12 -19.02 -6.61
CA THR A 385 11.51 -20.11 -5.72
C THR A 385 12.65 -20.88 -6.40
N ASP A 386 13.85 -21.03 -5.80
CA ASP A 386 15.04 -21.63 -6.47
C ASP A 386 14.93 -23.15 -6.71
N GLY A 387 13.73 -23.71 -6.65
CA GLY A 387 13.46 -25.14 -6.71
C GLY A 387 12.01 -25.46 -6.36
N PHE A 388 11.76 -26.75 -6.13
CA PHE A 388 10.43 -27.25 -5.77
C PHE A 388 9.91 -26.62 -4.49
N VAL A 389 8.66 -26.20 -4.52
CA VAL A 389 7.98 -25.68 -3.34
C VAL A 389 7.30 -26.85 -2.60
N SER A 390 7.71 -27.09 -1.38
CA SER A 390 7.35 -28.26 -0.57
C SER A 390 7.07 -27.92 0.90
N GLU A 391 6.86 -28.94 1.73
CA GLU A 391 6.69 -28.77 3.18
C GLU A 391 7.90 -28.25 3.92
N SER A 392 9.08 -28.27 3.31
CA SER A 392 10.24 -27.62 3.89
C SER A 392 10.31 -26.14 3.58
N ASP A 393 9.42 -25.59 2.76
CA ASP A 393 9.50 -24.20 2.32
C ASP A 393 8.67 -23.26 3.20
N LYS A 394 9.04 -21.98 3.18
CA LYS A 394 8.20 -20.90 3.70
C LYS A 394 8.12 -19.71 2.78
N PHE A 395 6.92 -19.17 2.67
CA PHE A 395 6.66 -17.84 2.11
C PHE A 395 6.47 -16.84 3.26
N PHE A 396 7.25 -15.77 3.24
CA PHE A 396 7.20 -14.71 4.23
C PHE A 396 6.42 -13.52 3.70
N THR A 397 5.55 -12.97 4.52
CA THR A 397 4.86 -11.70 4.30
C THR A 397 5.10 -10.79 5.49
N GLY A 398 5.41 -9.53 5.23
CA GLY A 398 5.60 -8.49 6.25
C GLY A 398 5.00 -7.16 5.81
N PHE A 399 4.66 -6.31 6.77
CA PHE A 399 4.14 -4.97 6.48
C PHE A 399 4.54 -3.99 7.58
N ALA A 400 5.06 -2.83 7.20
CA ALA A 400 5.42 -1.77 8.13
C ALA A 400 5.40 -0.40 7.45
N CYS A 401 5.04 0.65 8.20
CA CYS A 401 5.24 2.05 7.83
C CYS A 401 6.29 2.70 8.74
N GLN A 402 7.25 3.44 8.18
CA GLN A 402 8.41 4.00 8.89
C GLN A 402 8.80 5.41 8.47
#